data_AF-A0AAW1MDF9-F1
#
_entry.id   AF-A0AAW1MDF9-F1
#
_cell.length_a   1.000
_cell.length_b   1.000
_cell.length_c   1.000
_cell.angle_alpha   90.00
_cell.angle_beta   90.00
_cell.angle_gamma   90.00
#
_symmetry.space_group_name_H-M   'P 1'
#
loop_
_entity.id
_entity.type
_entity.pdbx_description
1 polymer ?
#
loop_
_entity_poly.entity_id
_entity_poly.type
_entity_poly.pdbx_seq_one_letter_code
_entity_poly.pdbx_strand_id
1 'polypeptide(L)'
;MPSTCKICTQIINKKSPGLQCSGSCAKFFHARCVNIPSSAVAVFASPGSSWKCPDCRTDLDASACGTRFLEDDSEIDVGAPNLTAIYRVLQNIQGDIKSINSKYSTLMESVNFCSDKVSEFEKVLSELSKKCQSMGKIEKENASLKQEIGELRNQIQDLEQHKIQGVPQRDNENIFDILHKIGDAIQCDISPTDINAAHRVAQLNQPNRISILTPLIE
;
A
#
# COMPACT_ATOMS: atom_id res chain seq x y z
N MET A 1 -9.76 8.46 44.84
CA MET A 1 -11.23 8.28 44.76
C MET A 1 -11.60 7.76 43.38
N PRO A 2 -12.59 6.87 43.25
CA PRO A 2 -13.02 6.38 41.94
C PRO A 2 -13.72 7.50 41.15
N SER A 3 -13.26 7.76 39.92
CA SER A 3 -13.92 8.72 39.04
C SER A 3 -15.24 8.14 38.53
N THR A 4 -16.34 8.86 38.72
CA THR A 4 -17.68 8.49 38.23
C THR A 4 -18.04 9.26 36.98
N CYS A 5 -18.73 8.61 36.04
CA CYS A 5 -19.21 9.27 34.83
C CYS A 5 -20.33 10.26 35.13
N LYS A 6 -20.27 11.47 34.56
CA LYS A 6 -21.32 12.48 34.77
C LYS A 6 -22.68 12.13 34.13
N ILE A 7 -22.70 11.32 33.06
CA ILE A 7 -23.94 10.98 32.33
C ILE A 7 -24.67 9.82 32.99
N CYS A 8 -23.98 8.70 33.20
CA CYS A 8 -24.61 7.47 33.71
C CYS A 8 -24.35 7.23 35.21
N THR A 9 -23.56 8.07 35.87
CA THR A 9 -23.18 7.98 37.30
C THR A 9 -22.41 6.73 37.72
N GLN A 10 -22.10 5.83 36.78
CA GLN A 10 -21.33 4.61 37.02
C GLN A 10 -19.82 4.89 37.14
N ILE A 11 -19.11 3.99 37.83
CA ILE A 11 -17.65 4.10 38.05
C ILE A 11 -16.88 3.86 36.75
N ILE A 12 -15.82 4.63 36.54
CA ILE A 12 -14.86 4.46 35.44
C ILE A 12 -13.75 3.52 35.89
N ASN A 13 -13.52 2.47 35.12
CA ASN A 13 -12.54 1.42 35.43
C ASN A 13 -11.76 1.03 34.17
N LYS A 14 -10.76 0.14 34.32
CA LYS A 14 -9.92 -0.31 33.19
C LYS A 14 -10.70 -1.03 32.07
N LYS A 15 -11.86 -1.63 32.36
CA LYS A 15 -12.71 -2.32 31.38
C LYS A 15 -13.62 -1.36 30.61
N SER A 16 -13.96 -0.22 31.20
CA SER A 16 -14.75 0.84 30.60
C SER A 16 -13.97 2.17 30.70
N PRO A 17 -13.00 2.41 29.79
CA PRO A 17 -12.14 3.57 29.89
C PRO A 17 -12.95 4.86 29.74
N GLY A 18 -12.55 5.87 30.50
CA GLY A 18 -13.21 7.17 30.52
C GLY A 18 -12.27 8.30 30.13
N LEU A 19 -12.87 9.40 29.71
CA LEU A 19 -12.20 10.63 29.29
C LEU A 19 -12.49 11.72 30.32
N GLN A 20 -11.48 12.52 30.65
CA GLN A 20 -11.66 13.73 31.44
C GLN A 20 -11.87 14.91 30.49
N CYS A 21 -12.92 15.69 30.73
CA CYS A 21 -13.14 16.92 29.99
C CYS A 21 -12.05 17.95 30.34
N SER A 22 -11.36 18.47 29.34
CA SER A 22 -10.39 19.58 29.46
C SER A 22 -11.06 20.97 29.50
N GLY A 23 -12.40 21.01 29.59
CA GLY A 23 -13.18 22.24 29.72
C GLY A 23 -13.44 22.64 31.18
N SER A 24 -14.30 23.64 31.36
CA SER A 24 -14.67 24.22 32.66
C SER A 24 -15.19 23.20 33.68
N CYS A 25 -15.81 22.10 33.22
CA CYS A 25 -16.42 21.14 34.13
C CYS A 25 -15.42 20.15 34.77
N ALA A 26 -14.28 19.87 34.13
CA ALA A 26 -13.27 18.89 34.58
C ALA A 26 -13.82 17.48 34.94
N LYS A 27 -15.03 17.14 34.49
CA LYS A 27 -15.73 15.89 34.83
C LYS A 27 -15.28 14.73 33.94
N PHE A 28 -15.49 13.51 34.41
CA PHE A 28 -15.19 12.30 33.67
C PHE A 28 -16.42 11.71 32.96
N PHE A 29 -16.19 11.08 31.82
CA PHE A 29 -17.22 10.50 30.97
C PHE A 29 -16.78 9.14 30.42
N HIS A 30 -17.64 8.12 30.41
CA HIS A 30 -17.34 6.90 29.64
C HIS A 30 -17.33 7.22 28.16
N ALA A 31 -16.41 6.60 27.41
CA ALA A 31 -16.32 6.75 25.96
C ALA A 31 -17.67 6.46 25.26
N ARG A 32 -18.37 5.40 25.71
CA ARG A 32 -19.70 5.03 25.21
C ARG A 32 -20.77 6.08 25.50
N CYS A 33 -20.72 6.75 26.65
CA CYS A 33 -21.71 7.77 27.01
C CYS A 33 -21.57 9.06 26.19
N VAL A 34 -20.43 9.25 25.52
CA VAL A 34 -20.16 10.41 24.64
C VAL A 34 -19.90 9.99 23.19
N ASN A 35 -20.35 8.78 22.80
CA ASN A 35 -20.25 8.23 21.44
C ASN A 35 -18.82 8.19 20.87
N ILE A 36 -17.83 7.96 21.71
CA ILE A 36 -16.43 7.77 21.30
C ILE A 36 -16.11 6.27 21.29
N PRO A 37 -15.58 5.72 20.18
CA PRO A 37 -15.16 4.31 20.15
C PRO A 37 -13.99 4.10 21.11
N SER A 38 -13.97 2.96 21.81
CA SER A 38 -12.95 2.64 22.82
C SER A 38 -11.50 2.71 22.29
N SER A 39 -11.29 2.45 21.00
CA SER A 39 -10.00 2.58 20.32
C SER A 39 -9.49 4.02 20.22
N ALA A 40 -10.38 5.01 20.16
CA ALA A 40 -10.01 6.43 20.06
C ALA A 40 -9.69 7.07 21.42
N VAL A 41 -10.03 6.41 22.53
CA VAL A 41 -9.78 6.95 23.89
C VAL A 41 -8.29 7.13 24.17
N ALA A 42 -7.46 6.22 23.66
CA ALA A 42 -6.00 6.29 23.81
C ALA A 42 -5.40 7.53 23.12
N VAL A 43 -6.00 7.98 22.02
CA VAL A 43 -5.54 9.17 21.27
C VAL A 43 -5.72 10.43 22.12
N PHE A 44 -6.84 10.55 22.83
CA PHE A 44 -7.12 11.68 23.71
C PHE A 44 -6.40 11.62 25.06
N ALA A 45 -5.79 10.48 25.40
CA ALA A 45 -4.92 10.33 26.55
C ALA A 45 -3.46 10.73 26.26
N SER A 46 -3.10 10.95 24.99
CA SER A 46 -1.75 11.35 24.58
C SER A 46 -1.46 12.83 24.92
N PRO A 47 -0.23 13.17 25.34
CA PRO A 47 0.18 14.56 25.57
C PRO A 47 -0.08 15.41 24.33
N GLY A 48 -0.80 16.53 24.49
CA GLY A 48 -1.15 17.46 23.40
C GLY A 48 -2.55 17.28 22.80
N SER A 49 -3.28 16.21 23.14
CA SER A 49 -4.68 16.06 22.77
C SER A 49 -5.60 16.54 23.90
N SER A 50 -6.60 17.37 23.57
CA SER A 50 -7.61 17.83 24.52
C SER A 50 -9.01 17.45 24.03
N TRP A 51 -9.84 16.96 24.95
CA TRP A 51 -11.23 16.61 24.66
C TRP A 51 -12.16 17.41 25.56
N LYS A 52 -13.19 18.03 24.97
CA LYS A 52 -14.23 18.76 25.68
C LYS A 52 -15.57 18.06 25.51
N CYS A 53 -16.32 17.93 26.61
CA CYS A 53 -17.69 17.40 26.59
C CYS A 53 -18.64 18.38 25.87
N PRO A 54 -19.82 17.92 25.41
CA PRO A 54 -20.78 18.77 24.70
C PRO A 54 -21.08 20.09 25.42
N ASP A 55 -21.34 20.03 26.72
CA ASP A 55 -21.63 21.23 27.55
C ASP A 55 -20.47 22.24 27.55
N CYS A 56 -19.21 21.76 27.58
CA CYS A 56 -18.03 22.63 27.55
C CYS A 56 -17.59 23.02 26.14
N ARG A 57 -18.18 22.42 25.09
CA ARG A 57 -17.95 22.84 23.70
C ARG A 57 -18.81 24.05 23.37
N THR A 58 -20.07 24.05 23.83
CA THR A 58 -20.99 25.17 23.62
C THR A 58 -20.56 26.46 24.35
N ASP A 59 -19.76 26.35 25.42
CA ASP A 59 -19.17 27.49 26.12
C ASP A 59 -18.16 28.28 25.26
N LEU A 60 -17.66 27.73 24.15
CA LEU A 60 -16.75 28.42 23.22
C LEU A 60 -17.46 29.04 22.02
N ASP A 61 -18.63 28.53 21.64
CA ASP A 61 -19.42 29.08 20.54
C ASP A 61 -20.27 30.29 20.97
N ALA A 62 -20.42 30.54 22.28
CA ALA A 62 -20.97 31.80 22.79
C ALA A 62 -20.04 33.02 22.57
N SER A 63 -18.79 32.81 22.12
CA SER A 63 -17.84 33.87 21.75
C SER A 63 -17.71 34.08 20.24
N ALA A 64 -18.48 33.39 19.41
CA ALA A 64 -18.60 33.67 17.98
C ALA A 64 -20.08 33.75 17.59
N CYS A 65 -20.56 34.98 17.37
CA CYS A 65 -21.97 35.37 17.13
C CYS A 65 -22.79 35.60 18.42
N GLY A 66 -22.53 36.75 19.05
CA GLY A 66 -23.39 37.29 20.09
C GLY A 66 -24.74 37.75 19.52
N THR A 67 -25.75 36.90 19.55
CA THR A 67 -27.13 37.32 19.77
C THR A 67 -27.46 37.05 21.24
N ARG A 68 -27.11 38.01 22.10
CA ARG A 68 -27.67 38.08 23.45
C ARG A 68 -29.07 38.68 23.32
N PHE A 69 -30.10 37.85 23.40
CA PHE A 69 -31.38 38.29 23.95
C PHE A 69 -31.13 38.52 25.44
N LEU A 70 -30.89 39.77 25.82
CA LEU A 70 -31.08 40.22 27.19
C LEU A 70 -32.52 40.70 27.28
N GLU A 71 -33.34 39.96 28.00
CA GLU A 71 -34.51 40.55 28.66
C GLU A 71 -33.96 41.47 29.76
N ASP A 72 -33.80 42.74 29.40
CA ASP A 72 -33.55 43.84 30.33
C ASP A 72 -34.56 44.94 29.99
N ASP A 73 -35.70 44.92 30.69
CA ASP A 73 -36.78 45.89 30.61
C ASP A 73 -36.31 47.24 31.17
N SER A 74 -35.49 47.96 30.38
CA SER A 74 -35.31 49.40 30.54
C SER A 74 -35.61 50.11 29.23
N GLU A 75 -36.56 51.05 29.31
CA GLU A 75 -37.06 51.85 28.20
C GLU A 75 -35.92 52.47 27.38
N ILE A 76 -35.76 52.03 26.14
CA ILE A 76 -34.85 52.67 25.18
C ILE A 76 -35.60 53.86 24.58
N ASP A 77 -35.24 55.04 25.07
CA ASP A 77 -35.48 56.34 24.44
C ASP A 77 -35.04 56.29 22.96
N VAL A 78 -36.01 56.35 22.04
CA VAL A 78 -35.78 56.32 20.60
C VAL A 78 -35.34 57.70 20.13
N GLY A 79 -34.22 58.18 20.67
CA GLY A 79 -33.51 59.35 20.18
C GLY A 79 -32.91 59.07 18.81
N ALA A 80 -33.10 59.99 17.86
CA ALA A 80 -32.57 59.90 16.51
C ALA A 80 -31.08 59.50 16.50
N PRO A 81 -30.62 58.66 15.56
CA PRO A 81 -29.27 58.15 15.55
C PRO A 81 -28.27 59.30 15.56
N ASN A 82 -27.50 59.43 16.64
CA ASN A 82 -26.50 60.48 16.74
C ASN A 82 -25.35 60.15 15.75
N LEU A 83 -24.78 61.20 15.15
CA LEU A 83 -23.73 61.08 14.14
C LEU A 83 -22.51 60.28 14.64
N THR A 84 -22.18 60.38 15.93
CA THR A 84 -21.10 59.65 16.60
C THR A 84 -21.34 58.13 16.61
N ALA A 85 -22.58 57.68 16.80
CA ALA A 85 -22.93 56.27 16.75
C ALA A 85 -22.74 55.69 15.34
N ILE A 86 -23.10 56.46 14.30
CA ILE A 86 -22.87 56.08 12.89
C ILE A 86 -21.37 56.00 12.59
N TYR A 87 -20.58 56.98 13.03
CA TYR A 87 -19.12 56.95 12.86
C TYR A 87 -18.46 55.74 13.53
N ARG A 88 -18.93 55.34 14.72
CA ARG A 88 -18.41 54.15 15.41
C ARG A 88 -18.70 52.87 14.64
N VAL A 89 -19.91 52.74 14.07
CA VAL A 89 -20.26 51.59 13.23
C VAL A 89 -19.39 51.55 11.97
N LEU A 90 -19.16 52.69 11.32
CA LEU A 90 -18.27 52.76 10.15
C LEU A 90 -16.82 52.37 10.47
N GLN A 91 -16.30 52.77 11.63
CA GLN A 91 -14.96 52.36 12.09
C GLN A 91 -14.88 50.85 12.35
N ASN A 92 -15.92 50.26 12.96
CA ASN A 92 -15.99 48.82 13.18
C ASN A 92 -16.04 48.07 11.85
N ILE A 93 -16.89 48.50 10.91
CA ILE A 93 -16.98 47.93 9.56
C ILE A 93 -15.62 48.02 8.84
N GLN A 94 -14.91 49.15 8.98
CA GLN A 94 -13.58 49.28 8.39
C GLN A 94 -12.56 48.31 9.01
N GLY A 95 -12.65 48.06 10.32
CA GLY A 95 -11.86 47.04 11.01
C GLY A 95 -12.20 45.62 10.53
N ASP A 96 -13.48 45.31 10.41
CA ASP A 96 -13.98 44.02 9.95
C ASP A 96 -13.57 43.75 8.50
N ILE A 97 -13.66 44.73 7.61
CA ILE A 97 -13.19 44.61 6.22
C ILE A 97 -11.70 44.31 6.17
N LYS A 98 -10.87 44.98 6.99
CA LYS A 98 -9.44 44.68 7.07
C LYS A 98 -9.17 43.25 7.58
N SER A 99 -9.93 42.81 8.58
CA SER A 99 -9.84 41.45 9.13
C SER A 99 -10.28 40.38 8.12
N ILE A 100 -11.35 40.65 7.36
CA ILE A 100 -11.83 39.76 6.30
C ILE A 100 -10.79 39.68 5.19
N ASN A 101 -10.23 40.81 4.76
CA ASN A 101 -9.21 40.83 3.72
C ASN A 101 -7.95 40.06 4.12
N SER A 102 -7.51 40.15 5.38
CA SER A 102 -6.35 39.37 5.84
C SER A 102 -6.66 37.86 5.84
N LYS A 103 -7.81 37.45 6.35
CA LYS A 103 -8.26 36.04 6.32
C LYS A 103 -8.42 35.53 4.88
N TYR A 104 -8.94 36.36 3.98
CA TYR A 104 -9.08 36.03 2.57
C TYR A 104 -7.72 35.80 1.90
N SER A 105 -6.72 36.64 2.19
CA SER A 105 -5.34 36.46 1.71
C SER A 105 -4.76 35.12 2.15
N THR A 106 -4.86 34.78 3.45
CA THR A 106 -4.37 33.50 3.97
C THR A 106 -5.10 32.29 3.39
N LEU A 107 -6.41 32.41 3.16
CA LEU A 107 -7.19 31.36 2.50
C LEU A 107 -6.72 31.17 1.06
N MET A 108 -6.48 32.25 0.32
CA MET A 108 -6.01 32.19 -1.06
C MET A 108 -4.64 31.52 -1.16
N GLU A 109 -3.72 31.84 -0.25
CA GLU A 109 -2.42 31.18 -0.14
C GLU A 109 -2.57 29.67 0.12
N SER A 110 -3.49 29.29 1.02
CA SER A 110 -3.76 27.89 1.35
C SER A 110 -4.35 27.12 0.17
N VAL A 111 -5.26 27.73 -0.58
CA VAL A 111 -5.87 27.15 -1.78
C VAL A 111 -4.83 26.98 -2.89
N ASN A 112 -3.99 27.99 -3.13
CA ASN A 112 -2.91 27.91 -4.11
C ASN A 112 -1.92 26.81 -3.76
N PHE A 113 -1.49 26.75 -2.49
CA PHE A 113 -0.61 25.68 -2.01
C PHE A 113 -1.24 24.29 -2.20
N CYS A 114 -2.53 24.14 -1.91
CA CYS A 114 -3.25 22.89 -2.12
C CYS A 114 -3.31 22.52 -3.61
N SER A 115 -3.61 23.49 -4.48
CA SER A 115 -3.63 23.30 -5.94
C SER A 115 -2.28 22.83 -6.48
N ASP A 116 -1.18 23.42 -6.00
CA ASP A 116 0.17 23.02 -6.38
C ASP A 116 0.47 21.59 -5.92
N LYS A 117 0.08 21.24 -4.68
CA LYS A 117 0.28 19.89 -4.14
C LYS A 117 -0.56 18.83 -4.87
N VAL A 118 -1.79 19.16 -5.24
CA VAL A 118 -2.63 18.28 -6.07
C VAL A 118 -1.96 18.03 -7.43
N SER A 119 -1.47 19.09 -8.08
CA SER A 119 -0.77 18.99 -9.36
C SER A 119 0.52 18.14 -9.26
N GLU A 120 1.25 18.25 -8.16
CA GLU A 120 2.42 17.42 -7.87
C GLU A 120 2.03 15.94 -7.68
N PHE A 121 0.96 15.65 -6.94
CA PHE A 121 0.46 14.29 -6.78
C PHE A 121 -0.02 13.67 -8.09
N GLU A 122 -0.67 14.43 -8.96
CA GLU A 122 -1.07 13.94 -10.29
C GLU A 122 0.14 13.51 -11.13
N LYS A 123 1.25 14.27 -11.07
CA LYS A 123 2.50 13.90 -11.74
C LYS A 123 3.07 12.60 -11.19
N VAL A 124 3.16 12.46 -9.87
CA VAL A 124 3.67 11.24 -9.21
C VAL A 124 2.79 10.04 -9.55
N LEU A 125 1.46 10.19 -9.56
CA LEU A 125 0.53 9.13 -9.96
C LEU A 125 0.71 8.72 -11.42
N SER A 126 0.91 9.68 -12.31
CA SER A 126 1.20 9.41 -13.73
C SER A 126 2.49 8.62 -13.91
N GLU A 127 3.56 9.00 -13.21
CA GLU A 127 4.83 8.26 -13.23
C GLU A 127 4.71 6.86 -12.64
N LEU A 128 3.99 6.72 -11.52
CA LEU A 128 3.76 5.42 -10.90
C LEU A 128 2.97 4.50 -11.84
N SER A 129 1.93 5.00 -12.50
CA SER A 129 1.15 4.27 -13.50
C SER A 129 2.03 3.76 -14.65
N LYS A 130 2.93 4.61 -15.18
CA LYS A 130 3.90 4.20 -16.21
C LYS A 130 4.85 3.12 -15.71
N LYS A 131 5.35 3.23 -14.48
CA LYS A 131 6.22 2.20 -13.87
C LYS A 131 5.49 0.86 -13.70
N CYS A 132 4.23 0.87 -13.24
CA CYS A 132 3.41 -0.33 -13.13
C CYS A 132 3.19 -1.01 -14.49
N GLN A 133 2.93 -0.24 -15.56
CA GLN A 133 2.81 -0.79 -16.91
C GLN A 133 4.12 -1.42 -17.39
N SER A 134 5.25 -0.77 -17.14
CA SER A 134 6.57 -1.33 -17.47
C SER A 134 6.84 -2.62 -16.72
N MET A 135 6.48 -2.68 -15.43
CA MET A 135 6.64 -3.88 -14.61
C MET A 135 5.82 -5.05 -15.16
N GLY A 136 4.57 -4.80 -15.56
CA GLY A 136 3.72 -5.83 -16.19
C GLY A 136 4.26 -6.31 -17.54
N LYS A 137 4.98 -5.49 -18.32
CA LYS A 137 5.68 -5.94 -19.54
C LYS A 137 6.85 -6.86 -19.21
N ILE A 138 7.69 -6.45 -18.25
CA ILE A 138 8.85 -7.24 -17.81
C ILE A 138 8.41 -8.59 -17.25
N GLU A 139 7.32 -8.64 -16.48
CA GLU A 139 6.77 -9.90 -15.95
C GLU A 139 6.33 -10.85 -17.07
N LYS A 140 5.68 -10.34 -18.12
CA LYS A 140 5.30 -11.14 -19.30
C LYS A 140 6.50 -11.65 -20.07
N GLU A 141 7.49 -10.80 -20.31
CA GLU A 141 8.73 -11.20 -20.99
C GLU A 141 9.48 -12.27 -20.18
N ASN A 142 9.58 -12.09 -18.87
CA ASN A 142 10.21 -13.07 -17.98
C ASN A 142 9.47 -14.41 -17.97
N ALA A 143 8.13 -14.39 -17.98
CA ALA A 143 7.33 -15.61 -18.11
C ALA A 143 7.59 -16.32 -19.45
N SER A 144 7.62 -15.57 -20.56
CA SER A 144 7.92 -16.11 -21.90
C SER A 144 9.32 -16.71 -21.98
N LEU A 145 10.33 -16.01 -21.45
CA LEU A 145 11.71 -16.49 -21.44
C LEU A 145 11.87 -17.75 -20.57
N LYS A 146 11.19 -17.81 -19.42
CA LYS A 146 11.20 -19.01 -18.58
C LYS A 146 10.57 -20.21 -19.28
N GLN A 147 9.50 -19.98 -20.04
CA GLN A 147 8.88 -21.02 -20.86
C GLN A 147 9.85 -21.52 -21.93
N GLU A 148 10.45 -20.61 -22.71
CA GLU A 148 11.40 -20.97 -23.77
C GLU A 148 12.62 -21.71 -23.22
N ILE A 149 13.16 -21.28 -22.07
CA ILE A 149 14.24 -21.99 -21.37
C ILE A 149 13.79 -23.41 -20.96
N GLY A 150 12.53 -23.57 -20.53
CA GLY A 150 11.97 -24.88 -20.19
C GLY A 150 11.89 -25.79 -21.41
N GLU A 151 11.38 -25.28 -22.53
CA GLU A 151 11.27 -26.01 -23.79
C GLU A 151 12.65 -26.43 -24.32
N LEU A 152 13.62 -25.51 -24.34
CA LEU A 152 14.99 -25.80 -24.75
C LEU A 152 15.67 -26.83 -23.85
N ARG A 153 15.43 -26.78 -22.53
CA ARG A 153 15.97 -27.78 -21.59
C ARG A 153 15.40 -29.16 -21.87
N ASN A 154 14.10 -29.25 -22.15
CA ASN A 154 13.48 -30.52 -22.51
C ASN A 154 14.07 -31.07 -23.82
N GLN A 155 14.24 -30.23 -24.84
CA GLN A 155 14.89 -30.64 -26.09
C GLN A 155 16.32 -31.13 -25.87
N ILE A 156 17.10 -30.45 -25.02
CA ILE A 156 18.45 -30.90 -24.67
C ILE A 156 18.38 -32.25 -23.95
N GLN A 157 17.49 -32.40 -22.96
CA GLN A 157 17.32 -33.65 -22.22
C GLN A 157 16.96 -34.82 -23.16
N ASP A 158 16.03 -34.60 -24.07
CA ASP A 158 15.63 -35.59 -25.08
C ASP A 158 16.83 -35.97 -25.96
N LEU A 159 17.60 -34.99 -26.45
CA LEU A 159 18.82 -35.26 -27.23
C LEU A 159 19.91 -35.97 -26.42
N GLU A 160 19.99 -35.73 -25.11
CA GLU A 160 20.95 -36.42 -24.24
C GLU A 160 20.56 -37.86 -23.93
N GLN A 161 19.27 -38.18 -23.94
CA GLN A 161 18.75 -39.54 -23.71
C GLN A 161 19.23 -40.54 -24.78
N HIS A 162 19.52 -40.08 -26.00
CA HIS A 162 20.00 -40.91 -27.11
C HIS A 162 21.50 -41.24 -27.06
N LYS A 163 22.17 -40.99 -25.92
CA LYS A 163 23.64 -41.15 -25.79
C LYS A 163 23.98 -42.15 -24.70
N ILE A 164 24.73 -43.19 -25.06
CA ILE A 164 25.22 -44.19 -24.11
C ILE A 164 26.51 -43.68 -23.47
N GLN A 165 26.54 -43.65 -22.14
CA GLN A 165 27.68 -43.19 -21.34
C GLN A 165 28.32 -44.36 -20.58
N GLY A 166 29.59 -44.19 -20.20
CA GLY A 166 30.28 -45.14 -19.32
C GLY A 166 30.88 -46.35 -20.04
N VAL A 167 30.94 -46.32 -21.37
CA VAL A 167 31.54 -47.41 -22.16
C VAL A 167 33.04 -47.12 -22.34
N PRO A 168 33.95 -47.95 -21.77
CA PRO A 168 35.39 -47.76 -21.90
C PRO A 168 35.82 -47.73 -23.37
N GLN A 169 36.75 -46.83 -23.71
CA GLN A 169 37.34 -46.75 -25.04
C GLN A 169 38.48 -47.75 -25.21
N ARG A 170 38.53 -48.41 -26.37
CA ARG A 170 39.62 -49.31 -26.76
C ARG A 170 40.09 -48.97 -28.17
N ASP A 171 41.38 -49.15 -28.42
CA ASP A 171 41.95 -48.94 -29.75
C ASP A 171 41.38 -49.96 -30.75
N ASN A 172 41.07 -49.49 -31.96
CA ASN A 172 40.47 -50.30 -33.05
C ASN A 172 39.19 -51.06 -32.67
N GLU A 173 38.34 -50.47 -31.83
CA GLU A 173 37.06 -51.07 -31.49
C GLU A 173 35.99 -50.84 -32.58
N ASN A 174 35.09 -51.81 -32.70
CA ASN A 174 33.88 -51.67 -33.51
C ASN A 174 32.71 -51.30 -32.61
N ILE A 175 32.12 -50.13 -32.85
CA ILE A 175 31.03 -49.59 -32.03
C ILE A 175 29.75 -50.42 -32.20
N PHE A 176 29.51 -51.01 -33.37
CA PHE A 176 28.34 -51.87 -33.60
C PHE A 176 28.42 -53.15 -32.76
N ASP A 177 29.59 -53.77 -32.63
CA ASP A 177 29.78 -54.96 -31.79
C ASP A 177 29.53 -54.66 -30.31
N ILE A 178 29.89 -53.44 -29.87
CA ILE A 178 29.63 -52.97 -28.51
C ILE A 178 28.13 -52.79 -28.29
N LEU A 179 27.43 -52.20 -29.25
CA LEU A 179 25.97 -52.04 -29.19
C LEU A 179 25.25 -53.37 -29.13
N HIS A 180 25.64 -54.34 -29.96
CA HIS A 180 25.11 -55.70 -29.88
C HIS A 180 25.32 -56.32 -28.50
N LYS A 181 26.53 -56.25 -27.94
CA LYS A 181 26.82 -56.78 -26.60
C LYS A 181 26.00 -56.09 -25.50
N ILE A 182 25.75 -54.79 -25.63
CA ILE A 182 24.88 -54.06 -24.71
C ILE A 182 23.44 -54.54 -24.87
N GLY A 183 22.95 -54.69 -26.10
CA GLY A 183 21.64 -55.24 -26.44
C GLY A 183 21.42 -56.63 -25.83
N ASP A 184 22.37 -57.54 -26.04
CA ASP A 184 22.39 -58.88 -25.47
C ASP A 184 22.29 -58.85 -23.94
N ALA A 185 23.06 -57.95 -23.30
CA ALA A 185 23.08 -57.81 -21.83
C ALA A 185 21.74 -57.30 -21.26
N ILE A 186 21.03 -56.44 -22.00
CA ILE A 186 19.72 -55.90 -21.59
C ILE A 186 18.54 -56.69 -22.17
N GLN A 187 18.79 -57.80 -22.88
CA GLN A 187 17.79 -58.61 -23.57
C GLN A 187 16.97 -57.83 -24.60
N CYS A 188 17.61 -56.90 -25.31
CA CYS A 188 17.04 -56.15 -26.42
C CYS A 188 17.78 -56.54 -27.71
N ASP A 189 17.06 -57.14 -28.65
CA ASP A 189 17.61 -57.49 -29.96
C ASP A 189 17.73 -56.23 -30.82
N ILE A 190 18.96 -55.81 -31.08
CA ILE A 190 19.27 -54.60 -31.85
C ILE A 190 19.72 -55.07 -33.24
N SER A 191 18.90 -54.85 -34.26
CA SER A 191 19.30 -55.16 -35.64
C SER A 191 20.23 -54.07 -36.19
N PRO A 192 21.17 -54.38 -37.09
CA PRO A 192 21.97 -53.38 -37.79
C PRO A 192 21.13 -52.35 -38.57
N THR A 193 19.90 -52.70 -38.95
CA THR A 193 18.94 -51.79 -39.60
C THR A 193 18.39 -50.71 -38.67
N ASP A 194 18.49 -50.93 -37.36
CA ASP A 194 17.93 -50.04 -36.33
C ASP A 194 18.89 -48.89 -36.00
N ILE A 195 20.13 -48.95 -36.50
CA ILE A 195 21.19 -47.99 -36.24
C ILE A 195 21.60 -47.31 -37.55
N ASN A 196 21.29 -46.02 -37.70
CA ASN A 196 21.74 -45.24 -38.86
C ASN A 196 23.23 -44.90 -38.77
N ALA A 197 23.68 -44.47 -37.59
CA ALA A 197 25.09 -44.19 -37.34
C ALA A 197 25.42 -44.32 -35.85
N ALA A 198 26.59 -44.86 -35.54
CA ALA A 198 27.11 -44.92 -34.19
C ALA A 198 28.59 -44.51 -34.20
N HIS A 199 28.95 -43.52 -33.38
CA HIS A 199 30.32 -43.05 -33.26
C HIS A 199 30.61 -42.53 -31.85
N ARG A 200 31.90 -42.52 -31.48
CA ARG A 200 32.33 -41.85 -30.24
C ARG A 200 32.30 -40.35 -30.44
N VAL A 201 31.85 -39.63 -29.42
CA VAL A 201 31.87 -38.17 -29.42
C VAL A 201 33.08 -37.71 -28.62
N ALA A 202 34.01 -37.01 -29.28
CA ALA A 202 35.14 -36.39 -28.61
C ALA A 202 34.62 -35.27 -27.70
N GLN A 203 34.84 -35.39 -26.39
CA GLN A 203 34.60 -34.30 -25.44
C GLN A 203 35.90 -33.92 -24.73
N LEU A 204 36.13 -32.62 -24.57
CA LEU A 204 37.29 -32.03 -23.91
C LEU A 204 37.57 -32.57 -22.50
N ASN A 205 36.55 -33.14 -21.82
CA ASN A 205 36.65 -33.62 -20.44
C ASN A 205 36.08 -35.04 -20.19
N GLN A 206 35.56 -35.76 -21.20
CA GLN A 206 35.00 -37.12 -21.02
C GLN A 206 35.12 -37.99 -22.29
N PRO A 207 36.14 -38.86 -22.41
CA PRO A 207 36.35 -39.67 -23.61
C PRO A 207 35.38 -40.86 -23.80
N ASN A 208 34.47 -41.13 -22.84
CA ASN A 208 33.72 -42.40 -22.77
C ASN A 208 32.23 -42.31 -23.18
N ARG A 209 31.88 -41.44 -24.14
CA ARG A 209 30.49 -41.25 -24.61
C ARG A 209 30.31 -41.74 -26.05
N ILE A 210 29.32 -42.61 -26.28
CA ILE A 210 28.90 -43.07 -27.61
C ILE A 210 27.60 -42.35 -27.97
N SER A 211 27.56 -41.75 -29.17
CA SER A 211 26.33 -41.18 -29.73
C SER A 211 25.77 -42.14 -30.75
N ILE A 212 24.46 -42.38 -30.66
CA ILE A 212 23.72 -43.26 -31.56
C ILE A 212 22.67 -42.40 -32.26
N LEU A 213 22.66 -42.46 -33.58
CA LEU A 213 21.62 -41.90 -34.42
C LEU A 213 20.72 -43.05 -34.85
N THR A 214 19.50 -43.06 -34.34
CA THR A 214 18.44 -43.96 -34.81
C THR A 214 17.69 -43.32 -35.98
N PRO A 215 17.13 -44.10 -36.91
CA PRO A 215 16.25 -43.57 -37.94
C PRO A 215 15.06 -42.84 -37.31
N LEU A 216 14.68 -41.68 -37.87
CA LEU A 216 13.44 -41.00 -37.53
C LEU A 216 12.28 -41.92 -37.91
N ILE A 217 11.51 -42.35 -36.90
CA ILE A 217 10.20 -42.94 -37.13
C ILE A 217 9.26 -41.76 -37.39
N GLU A 218 8.89 -41.55 -38.66
CA GLU A 218 7.85 -40.58 -39.06
C GLU A 218 6.47 -40.93 -38.49
#